data_AF-A0A8R7QZU5-F1
#
_entry.id   AF-A0A8R7QZU5-F1
#
_cell.length_a   1.000
_cell.length_b   1.000
_cell.length_c   1.000
_cell.angle_alpha   90.00
_cell.angle_beta   90.00
_cell.angle_gamma   90.00
#
_symmetry.space_group_name_H-M   'P 1'
#
loop_
_entity.id
_entity.type
_entity.pdbx_description
1 polymer ?
#
loop_
_entity_poly.entity_id
_entity_poly.type
_entity_poly.pdbx_seq_one_letter_code
_entity_poly.pdbx_strand_id
1 'polypeptide(L)'
;MSSSWTFKQNKVFEVALNKYDRDAPDFFQNVAREVGDGKSVEDVKKHLAELVKDVDEIHTNGAGGSSNNNQGGSSRGGSSDGQR
;
A
#
# COMPACT_ATOMS: atom_id res chain seq x y z
N MET A 1 -5.11 -12.52 -15.34
CA MET A 1 -5.10 -11.30 -16.16
C MET A 1 -5.43 -10.14 -15.22
N SER A 2 -4.43 -9.37 -14.82
CA SER A 2 -4.63 -8.12 -14.08
C SER A 2 -5.30 -7.13 -15.04
N SER A 3 -6.54 -6.75 -14.75
CA SER A 3 -7.22 -5.71 -15.49
C SER A 3 -6.60 -4.36 -15.07
N SER A 4 -5.46 -4.00 -15.67
CA SER A 4 -4.67 -2.81 -15.28
C SER A 4 -5.55 -1.57 -15.18
N TRP A 5 -5.67 -1.03 -13.98
CA TRP A 5 -6.41 0.21 -13.74
C TRP A 5 -5.62 1.38 -14.31
N THR A 6 -6.28 2.16 -15.17
CA THR A 6 -5.67 3.40 -15.68
C THR A 6 -5.80 4.51 -14.65
N PHE A 7 -4.94 5.52 -14.74
CA PHE A 7 -5.00 6.69 -13.86
C PHE A 7 -6.38 7.37 -13.88
N LYS A 8 -7.01 7.45 -15.07
CA LYS A 8 -8.36 8.01 -15.22
C LYS A 8 -9.41 7.17 -14.49
N GLN A 9 -9.38 5.84 -14.64
CA GLN A 9 -10.30 4.95 -13.95
C GLN A 9 -10.11 5.02 -12.44
N ASN A 10 -8.86 5.08 -11.96
CA ASN A 10 -8.58 5.20 -10.54
C ASN A 10 -9.12 6.51 -9.95
N LYS A 11 -8.93 7.63 -10.66
CA LYS A 11 -9.52 8.93 -10.30
C LYS A 11 -11.04 8.88 -10.18
N VAL A 12 -11.71 8.28 -11.17
CA VAL A 12 -13.18 8.17 -11.16
C VAL A 12 -13.65 7.24 -10.04
N PHE A 13 -12.92 6.16 -9.79
CA PHE A 13 -13.18 5.24 -8.68
C PHE A 13 -13.10 5.97 -7.33
N GLU A 14 -12.03 6.71 -7.05
CA GLU A 14 -11.90 7.49 -5.80
C GLU A 14 -13.03 8.52 -5.62
N VAL A 15 -13.41 9.22 -6.70
CA VAL A 15 -14.55 10.15 -6.67
C VAL A 15 -15.86 9.42 -6.40
N ALA A 16 -16.05 8.23 -6.98
CA ALA A 16 -17.24 7.41 -6.75
C ALA A 16 -17.30 6.89 -5.31
N LEU A 17 -16.16 6.51 -4.71
CA LEU A 17 -16.09 6.11 -3.29
C LEU A 17 -16.51 7.26 -2.35
N ASN A 18 -16.21 8.51 -2.72
CA ASN A 18 -16.59 9.68 -1.93
C ASN A 18 -18.04 10.14 -2.20
N LYS A 19 -18.61 9.74 -3.33
CA LYS A 19 -19.96 10.12 -3.77
C LYS A 19 -21.04 9.15 -3.26
N TYR A 20 -20.74 7.86 -3.27
CA TYR A 20 -21.68 6.82 -2.85
C TYR A 20 -21.39 6.37 -1.42
N ASP A 21 -22.44 6.09 -0.66
CA ASP A 21 -22.31 5.57 0.69
C ASP A 21 -21.90 4.09 0.64
N ARG A 22 -20.86 3.74 1.41
CA ARG A 22 -20.27 2.40 1.46
C ARG A 22 -21.15 1.40 2.21
N ASP A 23 -22.13 1.88 2.96
CA ASP A 23 -23.17 1.06 3.59
C ASP A 23 -24.35 0.75 2.64
N ALA A 24 -24.39 1.35 1.45
CA ALA A 24 -25.45 1.05 0.48
C ALA A 24 -25.27 -0.34 -0.15
N PRO A 25 -26.32 -1.17 -0.24
CA PRO A 25 -26.23 -2.52 -0.84
C PRO A 25 -25.85 -2.49 -2.33
N ASP A 26 -26.17 -1.40 -3.01
CA ASP A 26 -25.89 -1.12 -4.42
C ASP A 26 -24.61 -0.28 -4.64
N PHE A 27 -23.83 -0.03 -3.58
CA PHE A 27 -22.57 0.73 -3.63
C PHE A 27 -21.64 0.29 -4.76
N PHE A 28 -21.30 -1.00 -4.81
CA PHE A 28 -20.37 -1.52 -5.80
C PHE A 28 -20.91 -1.43 -7.23
N GLN A 29 -22.23 -1.56 -7.41
CA GLN A 29 -22.89 -1.41 -8.70
C GLN A 29 -22.86 0.04 -9.18
N ASN A 30 -23.09 0.98 -8.27
CA ASN A 30 -23.03 2.40 -8.56
C ASN A 30 -21.59 2.83 -8.91
N VAL A 31 -20.59 2.33 -8.18
CA VAL A 31 -19.16 2.60 -8.47
C VAL A 31 -18.74 1.99 -9.80
N ALA A 32 -19.09 0.73 -10.09
CA ALA A 32 -18.75 0.08 -11.36
C ALA A 32 -19.37 0.83 -12.56
N ARG A 33 -20.63 1.26 -12.41
CA ARG A 33 -21.32 2.07 -13.43
C ARG A 33 -20.67 3.44 -13.64
N GLU A 34 -20.20 4.09 -12.58
CA GLU A 34 -19.54 5.39 -12.67
C GLU A 34 -18.15 5.27 -13.33
N VAL A 35 -17.36 4.26 -12.97
CA VAL A 35 -16.05 4.00 -13.56
C VAL A 35 -16.16 3.68 -15.06
N GLY A 36 -17.17 2.91 -15.45
CA GLY A 36 -17.40 2.55 -16.85
C GLY A 36 -16.32 1.63 -17.43
N ASP A 37 -16.19 1.61 -18.76
CA ASP A 37 -15.14 0.87 -19.50
C ASP A 37 -15.09 -0.65 -19.24
N GLY A 38 -16.23 -1.27 -18.95
CA GLY A 38 -16.34 -2.72 -18.78
C GLY A 38 -15.81 -3.24 -17.44
N LYS A 39 -15.54 -2.37 -16.46
CA LYS A 39 -15.23 -2.77 -15.08
C LYS A 39 -16.46 -3.37 -14.41
N SER A 40 -16.33 -4.60 -13.95
CA SER A 40 -17.40 -5.29 -13.24
C SER A 40 -17.35 -5.01 -11.74
N VAL A 41 -18.43 -5.35 -11.04
CA VAL A 41 -18.49 -5.29 -9.58
C VAL A 41 -17.32 -6.03 -8.93
N GLU A 42 -16.95 -7.19 -9.47
CA GLU A 42 -15.79 -7.97 -9.03
C GLU A 42 -14.46 -7.22 -9.19
N ASP A 43 -14.25 -6.49 -10.31
CA ASP A 43 -13.03 -5.69 -10.50
C ASP A 43 -12.94 -4.57 -9.46
N VAL A 44 -14.07 -3.91 -9.18
CA VAL A 44 -14.18 -2.82 -8.19
C VAL A 44 -13.88 -3.35 -6.78
N LYS A 45 -14.46 -4.50 -6.41
CA LYS A 45 -14.21 -5.14 -5.10
C LYS A 45 -12.74 -5.54 -4.94
N LYS A 46 -12.15 -6.12 -5.99
CA LYS A 46 -10.74 -6.53 -5.96
C LYS A 46 -9.81 -5.32 -5.83
N HIS A 47 -10.07 -4.25 -6.59
CA HIS A 47 -9.28 -3.02 -6.53
C HIS A 47 -9.40 -2.32 -5.18
N LEU A 48 -10.60 -2.29 -4.59
CA LEU A 48 -10.81 -1.78 -3.24
C LEU A 48 -10.01 -2.58 -2.20
N ALA A 49 -9.98 -3.91 -2.30
CA ALA A 49 -9.22 -4.75 -1.39
C ALA A 49 -7.70 -4.53 -1.51
N GLU A 50 -7.19 -4.33 -2.72
CA GLU A 50 -5.78 -3.96 -2.96
C GLU A 50 -5.46 -2.58 -2.36
N LEU A 51 -6.33 -1.57 -2.56
CA LEU A 51 -6.17 -0.24 -1.98
C LEU A 51 -6.19 -0.26 -0.44
N VAL A 52 -7.10 -1.03 0.17
CA VAL A 52 -7.17 -1.18 1.64
C VAL A 52 -5.91 -1.85 2.16
N LYS A 53 -5.41 -2.87 1.46
CA LYS A 53 -4.18 -3.55 1.83
C LYS A 53 -2.97 -2.61 1.73
N ASP A 54 -2.86 -1.82 0.66
CA ASP A 54 -1.80 -0.82 0.52
C ASP A 54 -1.85 0.19 1.68
N VAL A 55 -3.05 0.67 2.06
CA VAL A 55 -3.24 1.59 3.21
C VAL A 55 -2.87 0.97 4.56
N ASP A 56 -3.11 -0.33 4.73
CA ASP A 56 -2.73 -1.07 5.94
C ASP A 56 -1.21 -1.33 5.99
N GLU A 57 -0.58 -1.63 4.84
CA GLU A 57 0.87 -1.80 4.73
C GLU A 57 1.64 -0.51 5.04
N ILE A 58 1.12 0.67 4.71
CA ILE A 58 1.73 1.94 5.15
C ILE A 58 1.71 2.09 6.67
N HIS A 59 0.68 1.55 7.35
CA HIS A 59 0.54 1.68 8.79
C HIS A 59 1.41 0.67 9.55
N THR A 60 1.64 -0.51 8.96
CA THR A 60 2.50 -1.54 9.55
C THR A 60 4.00 -1.30 9.31
N ASN A 61 4.38 -0.62 8.22
CA ASN A 61 5.78 -0.32 7.92
C ASN A 61 6.24 1.08 8.42
N GLY A 62 5.32 1.92 8.88
CA GLY A 62 5.60 3.29 9.33
C GLY A 62 5.93 3.48 10.81
N ALA A 63 5.77 2.47 11.66
CA ALA A 63 5.85 2.67 13.12
C ALA A 63 6.56 1.56 13.93
N GLY A 64 7.26 0.61 13.31
CA GLY A 64 7.86 -0.52 14.04
C GLY A 64 9.27 -0.96 13.66
N GLY A 65 9.83 -0.47 12.56
CA GLY A 65 11.13 -0.92 12.03
C GLY A 65 12.33 -0.15 12.57
N SER A 66 12.42 0.14 13.87
CA SER A 66 13.65 0.67 14.45
C SER A 66 14.69 -0.44 14.57
N SER A 67 15.42 -0.71 13.50
CA SER A 67 16.73 -1.37 13.56
C SER A 67 17.78 -0.46 12.94
N ASN A 68 18.13 0.59 13.69
CA ASN A 68 19.44 1.21 13.58
C ASN A 68 20.48 0.16 14.02
N ASN A 69 20.96 -0.66 13.08
CA ASN A 69 22.18 -1.45 13.31
C ASN A 69 23.40 -0.52 13.21
N ASN A 70 23.56 0.31 14.23
CA ASN A 70 24.85 0.84 14.64
C ASN A 70 25.17 0.28 16.03
N GLN A 71 25.31 -1.04 16.10
CA GLN A 71 26.00 -1.67 17.23
C GLN A 71 27.49 -1.35 17.09
N GLY A 72 27.84 -0.21 17.66
CA GLY A 72 29.18 -0.01 18.17
C GLY A 72 29.48 -1.09 19.22
N GLY A 73 30.69 -1.64 19.14
CA GLY A 73 31.26 -2.46 20.19
C GLY A 73 31.89 -3.74 19.69
N SER A 74 33.21 -3.71 19.46
CA SER A 74 34.13 -4.69 20.09
C SER A 74 35.57 -4.28 19.85
N SER A 75 36.14 -3.66 20.88
CA SER A 75 37.57 -3.57 21.15
C SER A 75 38.19 -4.95 21.35
N ARG A 76 39.22 -5.29 20.56
CA ARG A 76 40.31 -6.27 20.82
C ARG A 76 41.44 -5.85 19.87
N GLY A 77 42.69 -5.58 20.24
CA GLY A 77 43.58 -6.14 21.25
C GLY A 77 44.97 -6.10 20.59
N GLY A 78 45.98 -5.56 21.27
CA GLY A 78 47.23 -5.09 20.66
C GLY A 78 48.16 -6.16 20.07
N SER A 79 49.11 -5.67 19.26
CA SER A 79 50.36 -6.35 18.91
C SER A 79 51.51 -5.33 18.83
N SER A 80 52.26 -5.36 19.92
CA SER A 80 53.68 -5.04 20.16
C SER A 80 54.63 -4.68 19.00
N ASP A 81 55.43 -3.66 19.32
CA ASP A 81 56.88 -3.48 19.09
C ASP A 81 57.40 -3.08 17.70
N GLY A 82 57.66 -1.78 17.58
CA GLY A 82 58.77 -1.25 16.80
C GLY A 82 59.54 -0.24 17.65
N GLN A 83 60.79 -0.54 17.99
CA GLN A 83 61.95 0.39 18.05
C GLN A 83 63.10 -0.23 18.84
N ARG A 84 64.12 -0.73 18.12
CA ARG A 84 65.54 -0.58 18.44
C ARG A 84 66.41 -1.05 17.28
#